data_AF-A0A5J5BN37-F1
#
_entry.id   AF-A0A5J5BN37-F1
#
_cell.length_a   1.000
_cell.length_b   1.000
_cell.length_c   1.000
_cell.angle_alpha   90.00
_cell.angle_beta   90.00
_cell.angle_gamma   90.00
#
_symmetry.space_group_name_H-M   'P 1'
#
loop_
_entity.id
_entity.type
_entity.pdbx_description
1 polymer ?
#
loop_
_entity_poly.entity_id
_entity_poly.type
_entity_poly.pdbx_seq_one_letter_code
_entity_poly.pdbx_strand_id
1 'polypeptide(L)'
;MVLIWAERELTLRSDGTGSCLIVSGTPFSRFIRPAYIVLTEALQKYFSRLRNLRRYRGPKGLELCHEQKNPEGFKNLPAITFHLQNADLVAGLMDLINSTKGEYFCLAVSPSDVVTAIGA
;
A
#
# COMPACT_ATOMS: atom_id res chain seq x y z
N MET A 1 -15.03 11.62 12.33
CA MET A 1 -15.30 10.93 11.05
C MET A 1 -15.97 11.92 10.13
N VAL A 2 -15.19 12.61 9.29
CA VAL A 2 -15.74 13.56 8.31
C VAL A 2 -15.90 12.79 7.00
N LEU A 3 -17.14 12.46 6.66
CA LEU A 3 -17.48 11.97 5.33
C LEU A 3 -17.62 13.22 4.44
N ILE A 4 -16.62 13.48 3.60
CA ILE A 4 -16.79 14.41 2.49
C ILE A 4 -17.63 13.65 1.46
N TRP A 5 -18.93 13.94 1.40
CA TRP A 5 -19.78 13.54 0.29
C TRP A 5 -19.32 14.34 -0.94
N ALA A 6 -18.56 13.69 -1.82
CA ALA A 6 -18.38 14.20 -3.16
C ALA A 6 -19.66 13.88 -3.94
N GLU A 7 -20.49 14.89 -4.21
CA GLU A 7 -21.67 14.84 -5.10
C GLU A 7 -21.31 14.60 -6.57
N ARG A 8 -20.12 14.05 -6.86
CA ARG A 8 -19.72 13.58 -8.19
C ARG A 8 -19.55 12.08 -8.10
N GLU A 9 -20.34 11.36 -8.90
CA GLU A 9 -20.19 9.92 -9.06
C GLU A 9 -18.72 9.59 -9.33
N LEU A 10 -18.08 8.95 -8.36
CA LEU A 10 -16.79 8.30 -8.53
C LEU A 10 -17.02 7.14 -9.50
N THR A 11 -16.93 7.45 -10.78
CA THR A 11 -17.04 6.50 -11.87
C THR A 11 -15.66 6.05 -12.29
N LEU A 12 -15.42 4.75 -12.22
CA LEU A 12 -14.26 4.15 -12.88
C LEU A 12 -14.56 4.17 -14.37
N ARG A 13 -13.77 4.92 -15.14
CA ARG A 13 -13.92 5.01 -16.59
C ARG A 13 -13.46 3.71 -17.24
N SER A 14 -13.94 3.44 -18.45
CA SER A 14 -13.59 2.25 -19.23
C SER A 14 -12.11 2.17 -19.62
N ASP A 15 -11.41 3.31 -19.63
CA ASP A 15 -9.96 3.43 -19.83
C ASP A 15 -9.14 3.17 -18.54
N GLY A 16 -9.81 2.80 -17.44
CA GLY A 16 -9.17 2.55 -16.14
C GLY A 16 -8.87 3.81 -15.32
N THR A 17 -9.26 5.01 -15.79
CA THR A 17 -9.06 6.26 -15.06
C THR A 17 -10.23 6.60 -14.13
N GLY A 18 -9.97 7.42 -13.11
CA GLY A 18 -10.99 7.90 -12.17
C GLY A 18 -11.08 7.10 -10.87
N SER A 19 -11.91 7.61 -9.96
CA SER A 19 -12.32 6.99 -8.69
C SER A 19 -11.23 6.61 -7.70
N CYS A 20 -10.63 7.64 -7.08
CA CYS A 20 -9.81 7.48 -5.88
C CYS A 20 -10.31 8.42 -4.79
N LEU A 21 -10.54 7.89 -3.59
CA LEU A 21 -10.78 8.67 -2.38
C LEU A 21 -9.46 8.93 -1.67
N ILE A 22 -9.27 10.13 -1.12
CA ILE A 22 -8.18 10.43 -0.19
C ILE A 22 -8.83 10.68 1.16
N VAL A 23 -8.50 9.83 2.14
CA VAL A 23 -9.17 9.81 3.44
C VAL A 23 -8.15 9.83 4.56
N SER A 24 -8.33 10.70 5.55
CA SER A 24 -7.49 10.77 6.76
C SER A 24 -8.04 9.93 7.92
N GLY A 25 -9.14 9.21 7.70
CA GLY A 25 -9.84 8.45 8.74
C GLY A 25 -9.32 7.03 8.96
N THR A 26 -8.34 6.58 8.18
CA THR A 26 -7.85 5.19 8.20
C THR A 26 -6.33 5.15 8.01
N PRO A 27 -5.59 4.45 8.89
CA PRO A 27 -4.13 4.36 8.79
C PRO A 27 -3.65 3.45 7.64
N PHE A 28 -4.56 2.71 7.01
CA PHE A 28 -4.28 1.81 5.90
C PHE A 28 -5.08 2.22 4.67
N SER A 29 -4.46 2.09 3.51
CA SER A 29 -5.15 2.28 2.23
C SER A 29 -5.96 1.03 1.86
N ARG A 30 -6.96 1.19 0.99
CA ARG A 30 -7.78 0.10 0.48
C ARG A 30 -7.86 0.19 -1.02
N PHE A 31 -7.42 -0.82 -1.76
CA PHE A 31 -7.44 -0.78 -3.23
C PHE A 31 -8.43 -1.77 -3.79
N ILE A 32 -9.09 -1.41 -4.89
CA ILE A 32 -9.89 -2.37 -5.64
C ILE A 32 -9.03 -3.59 -5.97
N ARG A 33 -9.62 -4.79 -5.87
CA ARG A 33 -8.90 -6.06 -6.02
C ARG A 33 -7.97 -6.13 -7.24
N PRO A 34 -8.34 -5.67 -8.45
CA PRO A 34 -7.41 -5.69 -9.59
C PRO A 34 -6.14 -4.87 -9.34
N ALA A 35 -6.28 -3.64 -8.81
CA ALA A 35 -5.14 -2.78 -8.50
C ALA A 35 -4.27 -3.34 -7.35
N TYR A 36 -4.92 -3.94 -6.35
CA TYR A 36 -4.22 -4.63 -5.26
C TYR A 36 -3.33 -5.77 -5.77
N ILE A 37 -3.87 -6.62 -6.67
CA ILE A 37 -3.12 -7.74 -7.26
C ILE A 37 -1.90 -7.23 -8.03
N VAL A 38 -2.09 -6.26 -8.92
CA VAL A 38 -0.99 -5.67 -9.71
C VAL A 38 0.11 -5.10 -8.81
N LEU A 39 -0.27 -4.34 -7.77
CA LEU A 39 0.69 -3.76 -6.84
C LEU A 39 1.45 -4.84 -6.07
N THR A 40 0.74 -5.82 -5.51
CA THR A 40 1.35 -6.87 -4.69
C THR A 40 2.27 -7.78 -5.49
N GLU A 41 1.91 -8.14 -6.72
CA GLU A 41 2.78 -8.90 -7.63
C GLU A 41 4.05 -8.11 -7.99
N ALA A 42 3.91 -6.83 -8.31
CA ALA A 42 5.06 -5.96 -8.61
C ALA A 42 6.02 -5.86 -7.42
N LEU A 43 5.48 -5.67 -6.21
CA LEU A 43 6.26 -5.60 -4.98
C LEU A 43 6.90 -6.95 -4.63
N GLN A 44 6.19 -8.06 -4.77
CA GLN A 44 6.75 -9.40 -4.57
C GLN A 44 7.93 -9.66 -5.52
N LYS A 45 7.79 -9.27 -6.80
CA LYS A 45 8.87 -9.35 -7.80
C LYS A 45 10.05 -8.44 -7.48
N TYR A 46 9.81 -7.26 -6.91
CA TYR A 46 10.87 -6.37 -6.44
C TYR A 46 11.61 -7.00 -5.24
N PHE A 47 10.87 -7.43 -4.21
CA PHE A 47 11.45 -7.97 -2.98
C PHE A 47 12.14 -9.33 -3.18
N SER A 48 11.72 -10.16 -4.15
CA SER A 48 12.38 -11.44 -4.44
C SER A 48 13.83 -11.29 -4.93
N ARG A 49 14.20 -10.11 -5.41
CA ARG A 49 15.57 -9.79 -5.84
C ARG A 49 16.45 -9.33 -4.68
N LEU A 50 15.85 -8.92 -3.57
CA LEU A 50 16.58 -8.46 -2.40
C LEU A 50 17.03 -9.66 -1.56
N ARG A 51 18.32 -9.69 -1.26
CA ARG A 51 18.88 -10.69 -0.33
C ARG A 51 18.47 -10.34 1.10
N ASN A 52 18.37 -11.35 1.96
CA ASN A 52 18.10 -11.20 3.39
C ASN A 52 16.70 -10.70 3.78
N LEU A 53 15.73 -10.71 2.85
CA LEU A 53 14.31 -10.58 3.18
C LEU A 53 13.69 -11.96 3.38
N ARG A 54 12.95 -12.14 4.47
CA ARG A 54 12.15 -13.35 4.72
C ARG A 54 10.69 -12.98 4.81
N ARG A 55 9.82 -13.77 4.19
CA ARG A 55 8.37 -13.60 4.34
C ARG A 55 8.00 -13.77 5.82
N TYR A 56 7.26 -12.80 6.34
CA TYR A 56 6.74 -12.82 7.70
C TYR A 56 5.21 -12.87 7.63
N ARG A 57 4.58 -13.65 8.51
CA ARG A 57 3.12 -13.63 8.65
C ARG A 57 2.73 -12.46 9.54
N GLY A 58 2.33 -11.37 8.89
CA GLY A 58 1.98 -10.13 9.57
C GLY A 58 0.65 -10.17 10.35
N PRO A 59 0.27 -9.02 10.93
CA PRO A 59 -1.05 -8.83 11.53
C PRO A 59 -2.18 -9.14 10.54
N LYS A 60 -3.34 -9.53 11.06
CA LYS A 60 -4.53 -9.79 10.24
C LYS A 60 -4.89 -8.54 9.43
N GLY A 61 -4.98 -8.69 8.10
CA GLY A 61 -5.28 -7.58 7.18
C GLY A 61 -4.07 -7.02 6.44
N LEU A 62 -2.83 -7.41 6.81
CA LEU A 62 -1.61 -7.04 6.10
C LEU A 62 -0.93 -8.31 5.56
N GLU A 63 -1.14 -8.61 4.28
CA GLU A 63 -0.71 -9.89 3.70
C GLU A 63 0.72 -9.86 3.16
N LEU A 64 1.24 -8.68 2.83
CA LEU A 64 2.58 -8.54 2.28
C LEU A 64 3.58 -8.00 3.33
N CYS A 65 4.08 -8.89 4.18
CA CYS A 65 5.06 -8.55 5.20
C CYS A 65 6.39 -9.30 5.05
N HIS A 66 7.47 -8.64 5.44
CA HIS A 66 8.81 -9.23 5.46
C HIS A 66 9.57 -8.83 6.72
N GLU A 67 10.45 -9.74 7.15
CA GLU A 67 11.47 -9.53 8.17
C GLU A 67 12.80 -9.25 7.48
N GLN A 68 13.56 -8.28 7.99
CA GLN A 68 14.95 -8.06 7.61
C GLN A 68 15.86 -8.22 8.82
N LYS A 69 16.90 -9.03 8.67
CA LYS A 69 17.90 -9.30 9.73
C LYS A 69 19.20 -8.53 9.57
N ASN A 70 19.21 -7.48 8.73
CA ASN A 70 20.41 -6.69 8.45
C ASN A 70 20.55 -5.54 9.46
N PRO A 71 21.71 -5.32 10.09
CA PRO A 71 21.96 -4.17 10.97
C PRO A 71 21.78 -2.79 10.30
N GLU A 72 21.80 -2.69 8.97
CA GLU A 72 21.55 -1.42 8.29
C GLU A 72 20.06 -1.01 8.24
N GLY A 73 19.16 -1.91 8.61
CA GLY A 73 17.72 -1.71 8.61
C GLY A 73 17.10 -1.42 7.24
N PHE A 74 15.85 -0.98 7.23
CA PHE A 74 15.09 -0.69 6.02
C PHE A 74 15.40 0.69 5.41
N LYS A 75 16.57 0.84 4.79
CA LYS A 75 16.94 2.12 4.13
C LYS A 75 16.40 2.29 2.70
N ASN A 76 15.97 1.21 2.04
CA ASN A 76 15.69 1.18 0.59
C ASN A 76 14.32 0.57 0.23
N LEU A 77 13.28 0.90 0.99
CA LEU A 77 11.92 0.50 0.62
C LEU A 77 11.45 1.29 -0.61
N PRO A 78 10.72 0.65 -1.55
CA PRO A 78 10.26 1.33 -2.74
C PRO A 78 9.23 2.39 -2.36
N ALA A 79 9.39 3.59 -2.89
CA ALA A 79 8.32 4.58 -2.90
C ALA A 79 7.25 4.14 -3.91
N ILE A 80 5.98 4.34 -3.57
CA ILE A 80 4.86 4.10 -4.48
C ILE A 80 4.28 5.46 -4.86
N THR A 81 4.23 5.72 -6.16
CA THR A 81 3.71 6.98 -6.70
C THR A 81 2.36 6.72 -7.37
N PHE A 82 1.35 7.49 -6.96
CA PHE A 82 0.06 7.57 -7.63
C PHE A 82 0.07 8.72 -8.62
N HIS A 83 -0.06 8.38 -9.90
CA HIS A 83 -0.23 9.37 -10.96
C HIS A 83 -1.68 9.84 -10.98
N LEU A 84 -1.92 11.05 -10.48
CA LEU A 84 -3.20 11.76 -10.52
C LEU A 84 -3.25 12.66 -11.76
N GLN A 85 -4.41 13.27 -12.02
CA GLN A 85 -4.53 14.20 -13.13
C GLN A 85 -3.62 15.43 -12.89
N ASN A 86 -2.54 15.52 -13.65
CA ASN A 86 -1.52 16.58 -13.59
C ASN A 86 -0.78 16.67 -12.24
N ALA A 87 -0.73 15.60 -11.46
CA ALA A 87 -0.03 15.59 -10.17
C ALA A 87 0.44 14.18 -9.81
N ASP A 88 1.53 14.10 -9.05
CA ASP A 88 2.03 12.85 -8.49
C ASP A 88 1.89 12.88 -6.97
N LEU A 89 1.29 11.85 -6.40
CA LEU A 89 1.25 11.62 -4.96
C LEU A 89 2.21 10.49 -4.60
N VAL A 90 3.32 10.84 -3.97
CA VAL A 90 4.27 9.87 -3.40
C VAL A 90 3.72 9.41 -2.05
N ALA A 91 3.38 8.13 -1.93
CA ALA A 91 2.79 7.56 -0.74
C ALA A 91 3.74 6.55 -0.07
N GLY A 92 3.95 6.73 1.23
CA GLY A 92 4.59 5.73 2.09
C GLY A 92 3.61 4.63 2.45
N LEU A 93 3.47 3.61 1.60
CA LEU A 93 2.58 2.47 1.86
C LEU A 93 3.28 1.30 2.56
N MET A 94 4.52 1.49 3.00
CA MET A 94 5.23 0.50 3.80
C MET A 94 5.23 0.95 5.24
N ASP A 95 4.59 0.18 6.11
CA ASP A 95 4.59 0.42 7.54
C ASP A 95 5.74 -0.35 8.19
N LEU A 96 6.52 0.34 9.01
CA LEU A 96 7.71 -0.18 9.69
C LEU A 96 7.34 -0.58 11.11
N ILE A 97 7.58 -1.84 11.43
CA ILE A 97 7.27 -2.42 12.74
C ILE A 97 8.58 -2.87 13.38
N ASN A 98 9.02 -2.11 14.39
CA ASN A 98 10.18 -2.46 15.19
C ASN A 98 9.80 -3.44 16.30
N SER A 99 10.56 -4.52 16.45
CA SER A 99 10.39 -5.50 17.51
C SER A 99 11.74 -5.87 18.13
N THR A 100 11.71 -6.43 19.34
CA THR A 100 12.91 -6.97 19.99
C THR A 100 13.57 -8.12 19.23
N LYS A 101 12.86 -8.72 18.27
CA LYS A 101 13.32 -9.84 17.44
C LYS A 101 13.90 -9.42 16.08
N GLY A 102 13.80 -8.14 15.72
CA GLY A 102 14.22 -7.61 14.42
C GLY A 102 13.28 -6.52 13.91
N GLU A 103 13.60 -6.01 12.72
CA GLU A 103 12.74 -5.05 12.01
C GLU A 103 11.85 -5.79 11.00
N TYR A 104 10.58 -5.40 10.98
CA TYR A 104 9.58 -5.92 10.04
C TYR A 104 8.99 -4.76 9.24
N PHE A 105 8.55 -5.03 8.03
CA PHE A 105 7.69 -4.11 7.29
C PHE A 105 6.52 -4.84 6.65
N CYS A 106 5.42 -4.13 6.49
CA CYS A 106 4.21 -4.60 5.86
C CYS A 106 3.68 -3.58 4.85
N LEU A 107 3.11 -4.06 3.75
CA LEU A 107 2.30 -3.21 2.88
C LEU A 107 1.02 -2.78 3.63
N ALA A 108 0.88 -1.48 3.88
CA ALA A 108 -0.25 -0.81 4.51
C ALA A 108 -1.47 -0.66 3.58
N VAL A 109 -1.76 -1.72 2.83
CA VAL A 109 -2.87 -1.76 1.86
C VAL A 109 -3.63 -3.07 2.03
N SER A 110 -4.95 -3.00 2.10
CA SER A 110 -5.84 -4.18 2.02
C SER A 110 -6.67 -4.17 0.73
N PRO A 111 -7.09 -5.35 0.23
CA PRO A 111 -8.01 -5.40 -0.90
C PRO A 111 -9.39 -4.86 -0.52
N SER A 112 -10.10 -4.37 -1.53
CA SER A 112 -11.46 -3.82 -1.48
C SER A 112 -12.21 -4.30 -2.72
N ASP A 113 -13.49 -4.61 -2.60
CA ASP A 113 -14.32 -4.97 -3.75
C ASP A 113 -15.16 -3.77 -4.24
N VAL A 114 -15.02 -2.59 -3.61
CA VAL A 114 -15.89 -1.43 -3.83
C VAL A 114 -15.15 -0.20 -4.34
N VAL A 115 -14.04 0.18 -3.69
CA VAL A 115 -13.39 1.47 -3.95
C VAL A 115 -11.88 1.43 -3.66
N THR A 116 -11.16 2.31 -4.35
CA THR A 116 -9.78 2.70 -4.05
C THR A 116 -9.78 3.92 -3.14
N ALA A 117 -9.22 3.78 -1.94
CA ALA A 117 -9.05 4.82 -0.95
C ALA A 117 -7.60 4.85 -0.46
N ILE A 118 -6.98 6.03 -0.51
CA ILE A 118 -5.65 6.29 0.03
C ILE A 118 -5.84 6.83 1.45
N GLY A 119 -5.34 6.04 2.42
CA GLY A 119 -5.32 6.38 3.83
C GLY A 119 -4.12 7.25 4.21
N ALA A 120 -4.21 7.93 5.35
CA ALA A 120 -3.13 8.71 5.97
C ALA A 120 -3.10 8.48 7.48
#